data_AF-A0A6M3J1Y1-F1
#
_entry.id   AF-A0A6M3J1Y1-F1
#
_cell.length_a   1.000
_cell.length_b   1.000
_cell.length_c   1.000
_cell.angle_alpha   90.00
_cell.angle_beta   90.00
_cell.angle_gamma   90.00
#
_symmetry.space_group_name_H-M   'P 1'
#
loop_
_entity.id
_entity.type
_entity.pdbx_description
1 polymer ?
#
loop_
_entity_poly.entity_id
_entity_poly.type
_entity_poly.pdbx_seq_one_letter_code
_entity_poly.pdbx_strand_id
1 'polypeptide(L)'
;MNKIRYNKYMAKWQANKRFGGLRDIVLERDDFSCVECDMNNEQHIVIFGRGITVDHIDGNGRYSKTPNNTLDNLQTLCLRCHGKKDRQRGRSFYELPLASQKKKLKNLKHNKEGG
;
A
#
# COMPACT_ATOMS: atom_id res chain seq x y z
N MET A 1 15.08 -9.34 -30.31
CA MET A 1 14.57 -8.92 -28.98
C MET A 1 15.03 -7.50 -28.72
N ASN A 2 14.13 -6.51 -28.63
CA ASN A 2 14.51 -5.15 -28.21
C ASN A 2 13.46 -4.59 -27.25
N LYS A 3 13.70 -4.87 -25.97
CA LYS A 3 13.13 -4.10 -24.86
C LYS A 3 13.75 -2.70 -24.93
N ILE A 4 13.04 -1.71 -24.38
CA ILE A 4 13.53 -0.38 -23.99
C ILE A 4 13.17 0.75 -24.97
N ARG A 5 11.99 1.34 -24.74
CA ARG A 5 11.85 2.80 -24.58
C ARG A 5 10.64 3.06 -23.68
N TYR A 6 10.87 2.93 -22.37
CA TYR A 6 9.93 3.37 -21.35
C TYR A 6 9.79 4.89 -21.46
N ASN A 7 8.70 5.35 -22.08
CA ASN A 7 8.46 6.76 -22.34
C ASN A 7 8.08 7.47 -21.02
N LYS A 8 8.85 8.48 -20.61
CA LYS A 8 8.67 9.23 -19.34
C LYS A 8 7.23 9.77 -19.17
N TYR A 9 6.56 10.07 -20.28
CA TYR A 9 5.15 10.46 -20.32
C TYR A 9 4.19 9.36 -19.82
N MET A 10 4.44 8.09 -20.17
CA MET A 10 3.63 6.95 -19.72
C MET A 10 3.84 6.64 -18.23
N ALA A 11 5.07 6.83 -17.73
CA ALA A 11 5.39 6.73 -16.32
C ALA A 11 4.58 7.72 -15.48
N LYS A 12 4.58 8.99 -15.90
CA LYS A 12 3.86 10.08 -15.26
C LYS A 12 2.34 9.86 -15.32
N TRP A 13 1.83 9.39 -16.45
CA TRP A 13 0.41 9.05 -16.60
C TRP A 13 -0.04 7.90 -15.69
N GLN A 14 0.77 6.84 -15.57
CA GLN A 14 0.47 5.74 -14.64
C GLN A 14 0.56 6.17 -13.16
N ALA A 15 1.51 7.03 -12.80
CA ALA A 15 1.59 7.60 -11.46
C ALA A 15 0.34 8.45 -11.12
N ASN A 16 -0.13 9.27 -12.07
CA ASN A 16 -1.37 10.04 -11.94
C ASN A 16 -2.60 9.15 -11.73
N LYS A 17 -2.72 8.04 -12.48
CA LYS A 17 -3.87 7.13 -12.33
C LYS A 17 -3.85 6.26 -11.08
N ARG A 18 -2.67 5.83 -10.61
CA ARG A 18 -2.57 4.89 -9.49
C ARG A 18 -2.63 5.55 -8.13
N PHE A 19 -2.00 6.71 -7.98
CA PHE A 19 -1.76 7.35 -6.69
C PHE A 19 -2.06 8.86 -6.74
N GLY A 20 -2.88 9.32 -7.69
CA GLY A 20 -3.19 10.75 -7.84
C GLY A 20 -1.99 11.62 -8.20
N GLY A 21 -0.88 11.03 -8.66
CA GLY A 21 0.36 11.76 -8.94
C GLY A 21 1.24 11.96 -7.71
N LEU A 22 0.84 11.48 -6.54
CA LEU A 22 1.55 11.66 -5.27
C LEU A 22 2.62 10.60 -4.99
N ARG A 23 2.90 9.71 -5.96
CA ARG A 23 3.81 8.57 -5.73
C ARG A 23 5.18 9.01 -5.22
N ASP A 24 5.80 9.96 -5.89
CA ASP A 24 7.18 10.34 -5.60
C ASP A 24 7.25 11.13 -4.28
N ILE A 25 6.24 11.97 -4.01
CA ILE A 25 6.08 12.68 -2.73
C ILE A 25 5.99 11.70 -1.55
N VAL A 26 5.22 10.61 -1.69
CA VAL A 26 5.09 9.60 -0.63
C VAL A 26 6.40 8.85 -0.41
N LEU A 27 7.11 8.51 -1.50
CA LEU A 27 8.42 7.86 -1.39
C LEU A 27 9.44 8.78 -0.70
N GLU A 28 9.49 10.05 -1.06
CA GLU A 28 10.38 11.03 -0.44
C GLU A 28 10.02 11.26 1.03
N ARG A 29 8.73 11.37 1.37
CA ARG A 29 8.24 11.50 2.75
C ARG A 29 8.69 10.33 3.62
N ASP A 30 8.66 9.12 3.08
CA ASP A 30 8.98 7.88 3.80
C ASP A 30 10.46 7.48 3.64
N ASP A 31 11.32 8.39 3.18
CA ASP A 31 12.77 8.16 2.92
C ASP A 31 13.06 6.89 2.11
N PHE A 32 12.23 6.65 1.08
CA PHE A 32 12.29 5.48 0.22
C PHE A 32 12.31 4.14 1.01
N SER A 33 11.69 4.13 2.20
CA SER A 33 11.77 3.05 3.16
C SER A 33 10.39 2.56 3.56
N CYS A 34 10.30 1.27 3.87
CA CYS A 34 9.05 0.65 4.28
C CYS A 34 8.66 1.15 5.68
N VAL A 35 7.53 1.84 5.81
CA VAL A 35 7.07 2.40 7.10
C VAL A 35 6.75 1.36 8.18
N GLU A 36 6.64 0.09 7.79
CA GLU A 36 6.35 -1.03 8.70
C GLU A 36 7.59 -1.80 9.18
N CYS A 37 8.72 -1.75 8.46
CA CYS A 37 9.87 -2.61 8.76
C CYS A 37 11.23 -2.03 8.37
N ASP A 38 11.26 -0.75 8.02
CA ASP A 38 12.45 0.04 7.70
C ASP A 38 13.31 -0.50 6.55
N MET A 39 12.78 -1.43 5.74
CA MET A 39 13.48 -1.90 4.54
C MET A 39 13.57 -0.74 3.54
N ASN A 40 14.80 -0.34 3.22
CA ASN A 40 15.05 0.73 2.25
C ASN A 40 14.94 0.24 0.79
N ASN A 41 14.97 1.17 -0.15
CA ASN A 41 14.82 0.85 -1.57
C ASN A 41 15.98 0.02 -2.16
N GLU A 42 17.22 0.20 -1.70
CA GLU A 42 18.34 -0.63 -2.18
C GLU A 42 18.17 -2.10 -1.77
N GLN A 43 17.87 -2.34 -0.47
CA GLN A 43 17.57 -3.67 0.05
C GLN A 43 16.39 -4.29 -0.70
N HIS A 44 15.34 -3.50 -0.96
CA HIS A 44 14.17 -3.94 -1.70
C HIS A 44 14.54 -4.38 -3.14
N ILE A 45 15.38 -3.61 -3.84
CA ILE A 45 15.86 -3.97 -5.18
C ILE A 45 16.65 -5.27 -5.16
N VAL A 46 17.56 -5.45 -4.19
CA VAL A 46 18.35 -6.68 -4.04
C VAL A 46 17.45 -7.90 -3.82
N ILE A 47 16.44 -7.79 -2.95
CA ILE A 47 15.59 -8.92 -2.57
C ILE A 47 14.52 -9.24 -3.62
N PHE A 48 13.94 -8.22 -4.28
CA PHE A 48 12.75 -8.38 -5.12
C PHE A 48 12.97 -8.03 -6.60
N GLY A 49 14.16 -7.55 -6.98
CA GLY A 49 14.48 -7.17 -8.37
C GLY A 49 13.73 -5.94 -8.88
N ARG A 50 13.15 -5.12 -7.98
CA ARG A 50 12.40 -3.90 -8.33
C ARG A 50 12.40 -2.90 -7.17
N GLY A 51 12.14 -1.62 -7.47
CA GLY A 51 12.03 -0.57 -6.47
C GLY A 51 10.83 -0.73 -5.53
N ILE A 52 10.95 -0.10 -4.35
CA ILE A 52 9.93 -0.11 -3.30
C ILE A 52 8.63 0.57 -3.77
N THR A 53 7.51 0.14 -3.18
CA THR A 53 6.16 0.43 -3.69
C THR A 53 5.36 1.32 -2.75
N VAL A 54 4.39 2.06 -3.30
CA VAL A 54 3.38 2.81 -2.55
C VAL A 54 2.08 2.03 -2.54
N ASP A 55 1.34 2.15 -1.44
CA ASP A 55 0.13 1.40 -1.14
C ASP A 55 -0.92 2.28 -0.44
N HIS A 56 -2.19 1.94 -0.66
CA HIS A 56 -3.34 2.60 -0.05
C HIS A 56 -3.65 1.98 1.31
N ILE A 57 -3.64 2.76 2.39
CA ILE A 57 -3.88 2.35 3.78
C ILE A 57 -5.29 1.79 3.99
N ASP A 58 -6.30 2.35 3.31
CA ASP A 58 -7.68 1.85 3.33
C ASP A 58 -7.96 0.74 2.30
N GLY A 59 -7.16 0.67 1.24
CA GLY A 59 -7.26 -0.31 0.17
C GLY A 59 -8.13 0.15 -1.00
N ASN A 60 -8.62 1.39 -0.94
CA ASN A 60 -9.36 2.03 -2.00
C ASN A 60 -8.43 2.59 -3.08
N GLY A 61 -7.72 1.69 -3.76
CA GLY A 61 -6.85 2.06 -4.87
C GLY A 61 -7.57 2.11 -6.22
N ARG A 62 -6.80 1.94 -7.30
CA ARG A 62 -7.23 2.01 -8.71
C ARG A 62 -8.42 1.12 -9.12
N TYR A 63 -8.76 0.10 -8.34
CA TYR A 63 -9.86 -0.84 -8.62
C TYR A 63 -11.08 -0.60 -7.73
N SER A 64 -11.02 0.35 -6.78
CA SER A 64 -12.18 0.74 -5.99
C SER A 64 -13.13 1.63 -6.80
N LYS A 65 -14.43 1.55 -6.50
CA LYS A 65 -15.44 2.48 -7.05
C LYS A 65 -15.23 3.91 -6.54
N THR A 66 -14.62 4.05 -5.38
CA THR A 66 -14.32 5.32 -4.72
C THR A 66 -12.83 5.37 -4.34
N PRO A 67 -11.92 5.55 -5.32
CA PRO A 67 -10.49 5.61 -5.06
C PRO A 67 -10.12 6.75 -4.09
N ASN A 68 -9.23 6.48 -3.14
CA ASN A 68 -8.77 7.43 -2.13
C ASN A 68 -7.28 7.69 -2.27
N ASN A 69 -6.88 8.69 -3.06
CA ASN A 69 -5.49 9.02 -3.33
C ASN A 69 -4.97 10.17 -2.45
N THR A 70 -5.53 10.41 -1.26
CA THR A 70 -5.00 11.43 -0.35
C THR A 70 -3.62 11.03 0.17
N LEU A 71 -2.76 12.01 0.45
CA LEU A 71 -1.40 11.75 0.92
C LEU A 71 -1.38 10.93 2.22
N ASP A 72 -2.31 11.20 3.13
CA ASP A 72 -2.46 10.50 4.42
C ASP A 72 -2.97 9.07 4.27
N ASN A 73 -3.56 8.71 3.12
CA ASN A 73 -3.98 7.35 2.81
C ASN A 73 -2.93 6.58 2.01
N LEU A 74 -1.80 7.20 1.66
CA LEU A 74 -0.71 6.55 0.94
C LEU A 74 0.47 6.28 1.87
N GLN A 75 1.09 5.12 1.72
CA GLN A 75 2.28 4.71 2.48
C GLN A 75 3.25 3.91 1.62
N THR A 76 4.53 3.99 1.96
CA THR A 76 5.58 3.18 1.34
C THR A 76 5.69 1.82 2.04
N LEU A 77 5.51 0.73 1.31
CA LEU A 77 5.67 -0.64 1.82
C LEU A 77 6.58 -1.47 0.94
N CYS A 78 7.37 -2.34 1.58
CA CYS A 78 8.01 -3.46 0.89
C CYS A 78 6.99 -4.53 0.47
N LEU A 79 7.33 -5.36 -0.52
CA LEU A 79 6.41 -6.40 -1.01
C LEU A 79 5.96 -7.40 0.06
N ARG A 80 6.80 -7.70 1.07
CA ARG A 80 6.44 -8.58 2.19
C ARG A 80 5.33 -7.95 3.05
N CYS A 81 5.50 -6.70 3.47
CA CYS A 81 4.52 -5.97 4.28
C CYS A 81 3.23 -5.71 3.49
N HIS A 82 3.36 -5.35 2.22
CA HIS A 82 2.23 -5.19 1.30
C HIS A 82 1.38 -6.47 1.21
N GLY A 83 1.99 -7.61 0.88
CA GLY A 83 1.29 -8.89 0.77
C GLY A 83 0.68 -9.36 2.10
N LYS A 84 1.34 -9.09 3.24
CA LYS A 84 0.80 -9.35 4.58
C LYS A 84 -0.50 -8.56 4.80
N LYS A 85 -0.51 -7.28 4.44
CA LYS A 85 -1.68 -6.39 4.55
C LYS A 85 -2.82 -6.81 3.62
N ASP A 86 -2.53 -7.11 2.36
CA ASP A 86 -3.54 -7.60 1.41
C ASP A 86 -4.20 -8.90 1.87
N ARG A 87 -3.40 -9.84 2.39
CA ARG A 87 -3.94 -11.09 2.97
C ARG A 87 -4.86 -10.82 4.16
N GLN A 88 -4.58 -9.82 4.98
CA GLN A 88 -5.45 -9.46 6.11
C GLN A 88 -6.78 -8.84 5.65
N ARG A 89 -6.80 -8.16 4.50
CA ARG A 89 -8.03 -7.61 3.90
C ARG A 89 -8.88 -8.64 3.19
N GLY A 90 -8.24 -9.55 2.45
CA GLY A 90 -8.95 -10.58 1.68
C GLY A 90 -9.62 -11.66 2.51
N ARG A 91 -9.28 -11.79 3.80
CA ARG A 91 -9.95 -12.75 4.70
C ARG A 91 -11.34 -12.25 5.05
N SER A 92 -12.35 -13.07 4.73
CA SER A 92 -13.70 -12.86 5.25
C SER A 92 -13.65 -12.89 6.78
N PHE A 93 -14.56 -12.17 7.46
CA PHE A 93 -14.63 -12.18 8.92
C PHE A 93 -14.66 -13.62 9.48
N TYR A 94 -15.38 -14.50 8.80
CA TYR A 94 -15.57 -15.89 9.18
C TYR A 94 -14.32 -16.79 8.92
N GLU A 95 -13.37 -16.33 8.11
CA GLU A 95 -12.12 -17.04 7.79
C GLU A 95 -10.94 -16.64 8.70
N LEU A 96 -11.14 -15.68 9.60
CA LEU A 96 -10.14 -15.30 10.60
C LEU A 96 -10.10 -16.31 11.76
N PRO A 97 -8.94 -16.58 12.38
CA PRO A 97 -8.90 -17.27 13.66
C PRO A 97 -9.80 -16.56 14.69
N LEU A 98 -10.50 -17.31 15.56
CA LEU A 98 -11.44 -16.76 16.55
C LEU A 98 -10.84 -15.62 17.39
N ALA A 99 -9.55 -15.71 17.74
CA ALA A 99 -8.83 -14.65 18.45
C ALA A 99 -8.78 -13.32 17.64
N SER A 100 -8.59 -13.42 16.33
CA SER A 100 -8.58 -12.26 15.41
C SER A 100 -9.99 -11.71 15.17
N GLN A 101 -11.01 -12.57 15.12
CA GLN A 101 -12.42 -12.14 15.06
C GLN A 101 -12.81 -11.32 16.30
N LYS A 102 -12.48 -11.82 17.51
CA LYS A 102 -12.73 -11.14 18.78
C LYS A 102 -12.03 -9.78 18.86
N LYS A 103 -10.79 -9.68 18.40
CA LYS A 103 -10.05 -8.40 18.33
C LYS A 103 -10.72 -7.41 17.37
N LYS A 104 -11.13 -7.86 16.17
CA LYS A 104 -11.82 -7.03 15.19
C LYS A 104 -13.15 -6.50 15.74
N LEU A 105 -13.94 -7.34 16.41
CA LEU A 105 -15.18 -6.94 17.09
C LEU A 105 -14.95 -5.95 18.24
N LYS A 106 -13.90 -6.11 19.04
CA LYS A 106 -13.56 -5.15 20.12
C LYS A 106 -13.21 -3.77 19.54
N ASN A 107 -12.40 -3.71 18.49
CA ASN A 107 -12.04 -2.44 17.85
C ASN A 107 -13.25 -1.76 17.18
N LEU A 108 -14.16 -2.53 16.58
CA LEU A 108 -15.44 -2.03 16.04
C LEU A 108 -16.34 -1.42 17.12
N LYS A 109 -16.29 -1.91 18.36
CA LYS A 109 -17.06 -1.35 19.49
C LYS A 109 -16.43 -0.07 20.02
N HIS A 110 -15.10 0.01 20.12
CA HIS A 110 -14.41 1.22 20.59
C HIS A 110 -14.58 2.40 19.62
N ASN A 111 -14.62 2.15 18.31
CA ASN A 111 -14.84 3.21 17.32
C ASN A 111 -16.29 3.74 17.27
N LYS A 112 -17.24 3.13 18.00
CA LYS A 112 -18.64 3.60 18.09
C LYS A 112 -18.92 4.43 19.35
N GLU A 113 -17.99 4.46 20.30
CA GLU A 113 -18.16 5.17 21.58
C GLU A 113 -17.39 6.50 21.62
N GLY A 114 -16.76 6.90 20.50
CA GLY A 114 -15.99 8.13 20.36
C GLY A 114 -16.44 9.05 19.22
N GLY A 115 -17.71 8.95 18.79
CA GLY A 115 -18.34 9.84 17.82
C GLY A 115 -19.61 10.45 18.39
#